data_AF-A0A7W0QNV6-F1
#
_entry.id   AF-A0A7W0QNV6-F1
#
_cell.length_a   1.000
_cell.length_b   1.000
_cell.length_c   1.000
_cell.angle_alpha   90.00
_cell.angle_beta   90.00
_cell.angle_gamma   90.00
#
_symmetry.space_group_name_H-M   'P 1'
#
loop_
_entity.id
_entity.type
_entity.pdbx_description
1 polymer ?
#
loop_
_entity_poly.entity_id
_entity_poly.type
_entity_poly.pdbx_seq_one_letter_code
_entity_poly.pdbx_strand_id
1 'polypeptide(L)'
;MKDASALFRLLGDEARLRLLRVLAQDRFNVTELTGVLGLAQSGVSRHLGLLKDAGLVLEERDGAFSYYRLAAAIRDSGHGALWPLLETQFTSAHDAPVTRADDARLQEVLRVRRENFDQHAGPDTRDGRQLVPGRSWAAWARALGHLLPPAEVVDIGCGEGYLTIEVARWASRVVAVDRSAAVLGRAKALAGRRRASNITFKRGELERLPLEPGSMDIALLCQALHHSAHPALALTEAVRVLRPGGKVLVLDLREHGETWVREKVGDRQLGFSDDELAGLLTGAGLADVKVNVGSRGIGDPFTVLIASGTRPKGRRV
;
A
#
# COMPACT_ATOMS: atom_id res chain seq x y z
N MET A 1 -21.17 17.60 -39.97
CA MET A 1 -22.11 16.45 -39.86
C MET A 1 -21.39 15.10 -39.79
N LYS A 2 -20.46 14.78 -40.70
CA LYS A 2 -19.70 13.51 -40.67
C LYS A 2 -18.88 13.35 -39.38
N ASP A 3 -18.18 14.40 -38.95
CA ASP A 3 -17.33 14.36 -37.75
C ASP A 3 -18.15 14.18 -36.47
N ALA A 4 -19.28 14.89 -36.36
CA ALA A 4 -20.22 14.69 -35.25
C ALA A 4 -20.78 13.26 -35.24
N SER A 5 -21.19 12.71 -36.38
CA SER A 5 -21.67 11.34 -36.47
C SER A 5 -20.61 10.30 -36.08
N ALA A 6 -19.36 10.50 -36.50
CA ALA A 6 -18.23 9.66 -36.10
C ALA A 6 -17.99 9.73 -34.58
N LEU A 7 -18.02 10.93 -34.00
CA LEU A 7 -17.87 11.14 -32.56
C LEU A 7 -18.98 10.46 -31.75
N PHE A 8 -20.24 10.60 -32.14
CA PHE A 8 -21.35 9.93 -31.43
C PHE A 8 -21.30 8.40 -31.56
N ARG A 9 -20.91 7.86 -32.73
CA ARG A 9 -20.68 6.41 -32.88
C ARG A 9 -19.52 5.93 -32.02
N LEU A 10 -18.48 6.73 -31.89
CA LEU A 10 -17.38 6.46 -30.98
C LEU A 10 -17.88 6.45 -29.53
N LEU A 11 -18.59 7.48 -29.08
CA LEU A 11 -19.05 7.58 -27.68
C LEU A 11 -20.23 6.65 -27.34
N GLY A 12 -20.88 6.03 -28.32
CA GLY A 12 -21.97 5.08 -28.11
C GLY A 12 -21.58 3.71 -27.54
N ASP A 13 -20.33 3.53 -27.12
CA ASP A 13 -19.81 2.28 -26.57
C ASP A 13 -19.50 2.45 -25.08
N GLU A 14 -20.06 1.56 -24.27
CA GLU A 14 -19.99 1.61 -22.82
C GLU A 14 -18.55 1.53 -22.30
N ALA A 15 -17.69 0.71 -22.90
CA ALA A 15 -16.30 0.57 -22.47
C ALA A 15 -15.51 1.86 -22.69
N ARG A 16 -15.78 2.58 -23.79
CA ARG A 16 -15.16 3.89 -24.06
C ARG A 16 -15.63 4.97 -23.10
N LEU A 17 -16.91 4.98 -22.73
CA LEU A 17 -17.43 5.89 -21.71
C LEU A 17 -16.84 5.61 -20.33
N ARG A 18 -16.73 4.34 -19.94
CA ARG A 18 -16.08 3.92 -18.70
C ARG A 18 -14.60 4.30 -18.66
N LEU A 19 -13.88 4.15 -19.79
CA LEU A 19 -12.49 4.62 -19.92
C LEU A 19 -12.37 6.13 -19.69
N LEU A 20 -13.20 6.94 -20.37
CA LEU A 20 -13.18 8.41 -20.21
C LEU A 20 -13.48 8.83 -18.77
N ARG A 21 -14.42 8.14 -18.10
CA ARG A 21 -14.76 8.37 -16.70
C ARG A 21 -13.59 8.12 -15.76
N VAL A 22 -12.84 7.03 -15.96
CA VAL A 22 -11.64 6.71 -15.17
C VAL A 22 -10.50 7.69 -15.48
N LEU A 23 -10.25 7.98 -16.76
CA LEU A 23 -9.22 8.92 -17.21
C LEU A 23 -9.50 10.38 -16.83
N ALA A 24 -10.72 10.70 -16.40
CA ALA A 24 -11.07 12.01 -15.84
C ALA A 24 -10.42 12.26 -14.48
N GLN A 25 -10.05 11.20 -13.75
CA GLN A 25 -9.51 11.28 -12.39
C GLN A 25 -7.98 11.45 -12.40
N ASP A 26 -7.28 10.76 -13.29
CA ASP A 26 -5.82 10.75 -13.39
C ASP A 26 -5.36 10.11 -14.72
N ARG A 27 -4.06 10.03 -14.98
CA ARG A 27 -3.46 9.27 -16.08
C ARG A 27 -3.27 7.80 -15.73
N PHE A 28 -3.49 6.87 -16.65
CA PHE A 28 -3.36 5.42 -16.41
C PHE A 28 -2.70 4.67 -17.57
N ASN A 29 -1.94 3.61 -17.27
CA ASN A 29 -1.44 2.69 -18.29
C ASN A 29 -2.48 1.59 -18.60
N VAL A 30 -2.23 0.85 -19.68
CA VAL A 30 -3.17 -0.18 -20.17
C VAL A 30 -3.43 -1.27 -19.13
N THR A 31 -2.40 -1.70 -18.40
CA THR A 31 -2.52 -2.74 -17.36
C THR A 31 -3.42 -2.29 -16.21
N GLU A 32 -3.25 -1.05 -15.76
CA GLU A 32 -4.08 -0.46 -14.71
C GLU A 32 -5.54 -0.31 -15.16
N LEU A 33 -5.77 0.21 -16.37
CA LEU A 33 -7.12 0.35 -16.94
C LEU A 33 -7.82 -1.00 -17.13
N THR A 34 -7.06 -2.03 -17.53
CA THR A 34 -7.53 -3.42 -17.61
C THR A 34 -8.00 -3.91 -16.23
N GLY A 35 -7.19 -3.66 -15.19
CA GLY A 35 -7.52 -3.99 -13.80
C GLY A 35 -8.75 -3.24 -13.28
N VAL A 36 -8.84 -1.94 -13.54
CA VAL A 36 -9.97 -1.10 -13.09
C VAL A 36 -11.28 -1.50 -13.75
N LEU A 37 -11.28 -1.72 -15.07
CA LEU A 37 -12.50 -1.95 -15.83
C LEU A 37 -12.91 -3.43 -15.94
N GLY A 38 -12.02 -4.35 -15.58
CA GLY A 38 -12.24 -5.79 -15.74
C GLY A 38 -12.38 -6.23 -17.21
N LEU A 39 -11.75 -5.48 -18.13
CA LEU A 39 -11.77 -5.74 -19.56
C LEU A 39 -10.48 -6.43 -20.00
N ALA A 40 -10.48 -7.09 -21.17
CA ALA A 40 -9.25 -7.66 -21.74
C ALA A 40 -8.29 -6.55 -22.23
N GLN A 41 -7.00 -6.75 -22.03
CA GLN A 41 -5.95 -5.79 -22.38
C GLN A 41 -5.94 -5.39 -23.87
N SER A 42 -6.22 -6.35 -24.76
CA SER A 42 -6.35 -6.09 -26.21
C SER A 42 -7.55 -5.21 -26.53
N GLY A 43 -8.66 -5.36 -25.80
CA GLY A 43 -9.84 -4.50 -25.89
C GLY A 43 -9.53 -3.08 -25.43
N VAL A 44 -8.94 -2.92 -24.25
CA VAL A 44 -8.54 -1.61 -23.70
C VAL A 44 -7.62 -0.85 -24.65
N SER A 45 -6.59 -1.52 -25.18
CA SER A 45 -5.64 -0.90 -26.12
C SER A 45 -6.34 -0.41 -27.40
N ARG A 46 -7.25 -1.22 -27.96
CA ARG A 46 -8.05 -0.85 -29.14
C ARG A 46 -8.94 0.37 -28.86
N HIS A 47 -9.63 0.39 -27.72
CA HIS A 47 -10.50 1.50 -27.36
C HIS A 47 -9.71 2.80 -27.14
N LEU A 48 -8.55 2.72 -26.48
CA LEU A 48 -7.65 3.87 -26.29
C LEU A 48 -7.13 4.42 -27.60
N GLY A 49 -6.77 3.56 -28.57
CA GLY A 49 -6.37 3.99 -29.91
C GLY A 49 -7.46 4.80 -30.60
N LEU A 50 -8.70 4.32 -30.59
CA LEU A 50 -9.84 5.04 -31.18
C LEU A 50 -10.13 6.38 -30.49
N LEU A 51 -10.03 6.43 -29.15
CA LEU A 51 -10.21 7.67 -28.39
C LEU A 51 -9.07 8.67 -28.65
N LYS A 52 -7.85 8.18 -28.87
CA LYS A 52 -6.67 8.98 -29.20
C LYS A 52 -6.77 9.57 -30.60
N ASP A 53 -7.18 8.77 -31.59
CA ASP A 53 -7.39 9.22 -32.97
C ASP A 53 -8.47 10.32 -33.05
N ALA A 54 -9.45 10.26 -32.14
CA ALA A 54 -10.49 11.29 -32.00
C ALA A 54 -10.07 12.50 -31.14
N GLY A 55 -8.84 12.52 -30.62
CA GLY A 55 -8.33 13.62 -29.79
C GLY A 55 -8.94 13.73 -28.40
N LEU A 56 -9.65 12.72 -27.92
CA LEU A 56 -10.30 12.71 -26.59
C LEU A 56 -9.34 12.31 -25.47
N VAL A 57 -8.31 11.53 -25.80
CA VAL A 57 -7.25 11.12 -24.88
C VAL A 57 -5.88 11.39 -25.49
N LEU A 58 -4.91 11.66 -24.63
CA LEU A 58 -3.51 11.82 -25.00
C LEU A 58 -2.73 10.61 -24.50
N GLU A 59 -1.77 10.14 -25.30
CA GLU A 59 -0.80 9.14 -24.90
C GLU A 59 0.52 9.84 -24.56
N GLU A 60 1.04 9.59 -23.37
CA GLU A 60 2.32 10.07 -22.87
C GLU A 60 3.21 8.88 -22.55
N ARG A 61 4.47 8.91 -23.01
CA ARG A 61 5.45 7.89 -22.64
C ARG A 61 6.21 8.32 -21.40
N ASP A 62 6.23 7.45 -20.41
CA ASP A 62 6.96 7.63 -19.16
C ASP A 62 7.75 6.34 -18.87
N GLY A 63 9.05 6.39 -19.15
CA GLY A 63 9.94 5.23 -19.09
C GLY A 63 9.50 4.09 -20.03
N ALA A 64 9.28 2.90 -19.46
CA ALA A 64 8.90 1.69 -20.20
C ALA A 64 7.39 1.57 -20.48
N PHE A 65 6.57 2.52 -19.99
CA PHE A 65 5.12 2.44 -20.06
C PHE A 65 4.53 3.62 -20.85
N SER A 66 3.46 3.34 -21.59
CA SER A 66 2.57 4.35 -22.16
C SER A 66 1.42 4.62 -21.20
N TYR A 67 1.28 5.86 -20.76
CA TYR A 67 0.17 6.36 -19.97
C TYR A 67 -0.81 7.11 -20.87
N TYR A 68 -2.08 7.04 -20.51
CA TYR A 68 -3.16 7.73 -21.19
C TYR A 68 -3.81 8.70 -20.22
N ARG A 69 -4.13 9.91 -20.68
CA ARG A 69 -4.88 10.91 -19.91
C ARG A 69 -5.98 11.52 -20.75
N LEU A 70 -6.99 12.08 -20.09
CA LEU A 70 -7.98 12.89 -20.77
C LEU A 70 -7.32 14.12 -21.43
N ALA A 71 -7.62 14.38 -22.70
CA ALA A 71 -7.08 15.53 -23.41
C ALA A 71 -7.71 16.82 -22.86
N ALA A 72 -6.90 17.83 -22.52
CA ALA A 72 -7.41 19.14 -22.06
C ALA A 72 -8.38 19.77 -23.08
N ALA A 73 -8.16 19.50 -24.37
CA ALA A 73 -9.03 19.89 -25.46
C ALA A 73 -10.50 19.48 -25.29
N ILE A 74 -10.81 18.36 -24.62
CA ILE A 74 -12.20 17.94 -24.36
C ILE A 74 -12.91 18.88 -23.37
N ARG A 75 -12.15 19.52 -22.48
CA ARG A 75 -12.63 20.48 -21.48
C ARG A 75 -12.59 21.92 -22.03
N ASP A 76 -11.60 22.24 -22.86
CA ASP A 76 -11.25 23.62 -23.21
C ASP A 76 -11.56 24.04 -24.67
N SER A 77 -11.78 23.12 -25.61
CA SER A 77 -11.91 23.46 -27.04
C SER A 77 -12.98 22.65 -27.77
N GLY A 78 -13.76 23.28 -28.68
CA GLY A 78 -14.62 22.66 -29.73
C GLY A 78 -15.74 21.69 -29.33
N HIS A 79 -15.56 20.93 -28.26
CA HIS A 79 -16.43 19.94 -27.65
C HIS A 79 -16.86 20.36 -26.23
N GLY A 80 -16.68 21.63 -25.84
CA GLY A 80 -16.87 22.12 -24.47
C GLY A 80 -18.26 21.91 -23.89
N ALA A 81 -19.31 21.69 -24.71
CA ALA A 81 -20.64 21.31 -24.23
C ALA A 81 -20.82 19.79 -24.00
N LEU A 82 -19.97 18.96 -24.61
CA LEU A 82 -20.04 17.50 -24.52
C LEU A 82 -19.54 16.99 -23.17
N TRP A 83 -18.44 17.53 -22.67
CA TRP A 83 -17.87 17.07 -21.40
C TRP A 83 -18.82 17.31 -20.21
N PRO A 84 -19.43 18.49 -20.01
CA PRO A 84 -20.40 18.70 -18.95
C PRO A 84 -21.60 17.74 -19.03
N LEU A 85 -22.05 17.41 -20.25
CA LEU A 85 -23.11 16.41 -20.45
C LEU A 85 -22.65 15.02 -20.00
N LEU A 86 -21.48 14.56 -20.44
CA LEU A 86 -20.91 13.28 -20.03
C LEU A 86 -20.68 13.23 -18.52
N GLU A 87 -20.16 14.29 -17.91
CA GLU A 87 -19.91 14.40 -16.47
C GLU A 87 -21.22 14.32 -15.67
N THR A 88 -22.29 14.95 -16.15
CA THR A 88 -23.63 14.82 -15.58
C THR A 88 -24.11 13.37 -15.64
N GLN A 89 -23.98 12.72 -16.80
CA GLN A 89 -24.38 11.32 -16.98
C GLN A 89 -23.54 10.37 -16.13
N PHE A 90 -22.23 10.59 -16.01
CA PHE A 90 -21.35 9.79 -15.16
C PHE A 90 -21.70 9.93 -13.68
N THR A 91 -22.06 11.14 -13.25
CA THR A 91 -22.51 11.40 -11.88
C THR A 91 -23.84 10.70 -11.61
N SER A 92 -24.81 10.80 -12.53
CA SER A 92 -26.09 10.08 -12.40
C SER A 92 -25.94 8.56 -12.44
N ALA A 93 -24.93 8.05 -13.16
CA ALA A 93 -24.63 6.62 -13.25
C ALA A 93 -23.73 6.11 -12.10
N HIS A 94 -23.40 6.94 -11.10
CA HIS A 94 -22.51 6.56 -10.00
C HIS A 94 -23.03 5.35 -9.21
N ASP A 95 -24.35 5.27 -9.00
CA ASP A 95 -24.98 4.17 -8.27
C ASP A 95 -25.16 2.87 -9.08
N ALA A 96 -24.85 2.89 -10.38
CA ALA A 96 -24.92 1.70 -11.18
C ALA A 96 -23.91 0.65 -10.67
N PRO A 97 -24.28 -0.64 -10.58
CA PRO A 97 -23.40 -1.69 -10.03
C PRO A 97 -22.02 -1.77 -10.72
N VAL A 98 -22.00 -1.59 -12.05
CA VAL A 98 -20.75 -1.61 -12.84
C VAL A 98 -19.85 -0.41 -12.49
N THR A 99 -20.43 0.77 -12.31
CA THR A 99 -19.71 2.00 -11.95
C THR A 99 -19.09 1.90 -10.56
N ARG A 100 -19.86 1.42 -9.57
CA ARG A 100 -19.34 1.22 -8.21
C ARG A 100 -18.21 0.19 -8.14
N ALA A 101 -18.31 -0.88 -8.92
CA ALA A 101 -17.25 -1.90 -8.99
C ALA A 101 -15.96 -1.32 -9.61
N ASP A 102 -16.08 -0.53 -10.67
CA ASP A 102 -14.95 0.18 -11.26
C ASP A 102 -14.34 1.19 -10.28
N ASP A 103 -15.17 1.94 -9.54
CA ASP A 103 -14.69 2.93 -8.57
C ASP A 103 -13.94 2.29 -7.42
N ALA A 104 -14.42 1.16 -6.90
CA ALA A 104 -13.71 0.41 -5.89
C ALA A 104 -12.32 -0.06 -6.39
N ARG A 105 -12.24 -0.56 -7.62
CA ARG A 105 -10.95 -0.99 -8.22
C ARG A 105 -10.05 0.20 -8.55
N LEU A 106 -10.62 1.33 -8.96
CA LEU A 106 -9.89 2.56 -9.20
C LEU A 106 -9.25 3.10 -7.93
N GLN A 107 -9.99 3.14 -6.82
CA GLN A 107 -9.44 3.57 -5.54
C GLN A 107 -8.31 2.66 -5.07
N GLU A 108 -8.43 1.35 -5.32
CA GLU A 108 -7.35 0.40 -5.02
C GLU A 108 -6.09 0.64 -5.85
N VAL A 109 -6.23 0.86 -7.16
CA VAL A 109 -5.08 1.21 -8.02
C VAL A 109 -4.43 2.52 -7.59
N LEU A 110 -5.23 3.53 -7.23
CA LEU A 110 -4.73 4.83 -6.75
C LEU A 110 -4.06 4.70 -5.37
N ARG A 111 -4.57 3.84 -4.49
CA ARG A 111 -3.95 3.51 -3.20
C ARG A 111 -2.60 2.84 -3.39
N VAL A 112 -2.55 1.77 -4.18
CA VAL A 112 -1.32 1.06 -4.53
C VAL A 112 -0.32 2.00 -5.21
N ARG A 113 -0.78 2.93 -6.05
CA ARG A 113 0.07 3.98 -6.62
C ARG A 113 0.65 4.89 -5.57
N ARG A 114 -0.13 5.39 -4.61
CA ARG A 114 0.39 6.22 -3.51
C ARG A 114 1.45 5.47 -2.71
N GLU A 115 1.18 4.21 -2.38
CA GLU A 115 2.12 3.33 -1.67
C GLU A 115 3.39 3.02 -2.48
N ASN A 116 3.27 2.90 -3.80
CA ASN A 116 4.40 2.68 -4.71
C ASN A 116 5.12 3.98 -5.13
N PHE A 117 4.46 5.14 -5.10
CA PHE A 117 5.05 6.46 -5.37
C PHE A 117 6.05 6.81 -4.28
N ASP A 118 5.76 6.40 -3.04
CA ASP A 118 6.73 6.40 -1.94
C ASP A 118 7.91 5.44 -2.18
N GLN A 119 7.86 4.55 -3.19
CA GLN A 119 8.91 3.56 -3.47
C GLN A 119 9.69 3.78 -4.78
N HIS A 120 9.16 4.45 -5.81
CA HIS A 120 9.83 4.57 -7.12
C HIS A 120 9.56 5.90 -7.86
N ALA A 121 9.93 7.03 -7.26
CA ALA A 121 10.10 8.28 -8.01
C ALA A 121 11.27 8.14 -9.01
N GLY A 122 10.95 7.76 -10.25
CA GLY A 122 11.84 7.92 -11.39
C GLY A 122 11.88 9.40 -11.84
N PRO A 123 12.90 9.83 -12.60
CA PRO A 123 13.15 11.24 -12.90
C PRO A 123 12.08 11.97 -13.74
N ASP A 124 11.09 11.29 -14.31
CA ASP A 124 10.25 11.81 -15.41
C ASP A 124 8.76 12.04 -15.09
N THR A 125 8.31 11.89 -13.84
CA THR A 125 6.92 12.19 -13.49
C THR A 125 6.69 13.71 -13.42
N ARG A 126 6.23 14.31 -14.53
CA ARG A 126 5.86 15.73 -14.68
C ARG A 126 4.52 16.13 -14.02
N ASP A 127 4.13 15.49 -12.92
CA ASP A 127 3.05 16.00 -12.06
C ASP A 127 3.65 16.70 -10.84
N GLY A 128 3.55 18.03 -10.86
CA GLY A 128 4.17 18.95 -9.90
C GLY A 128 3.57 18.91 -8.50
N ARG A 129 3.93 17.89 -7.72
CA ARG A 129 4.10 18.02 -6.27
C ARG A 129 5.57 17.73 -5.97
N GLN A 130 6.33 18.80 -5.82
CA GLN A 130 7.78 18.85 -5.58
C GLN A 130 8.38 17.49 -5.20
N LEU A 131 8.99 16.82 -6.19
CA LEU A 131 9.83 15.65 -5.97
C LEU A 131 10.96 16.12 -5.04
N VAL A 132 10.92 15.70 -3.77
CA VAL A 132 12.03 15.87 -2.83
C VAL A 132 12.66 14.50 -2.70
N PRO A 133 13.69 14.16 -3.51
CA PRO A 133 14.46 12.94 -3.32
C PRO A 133 14.85 12.78 -1.85
N GLY A 134 14.57 11.61 -1.25
CA GLY A 134 14.84 11.34 0.17
C GLY A 134 13.64 11.44 1.13
N ARG A 135 12.42 11.71 0.65
CA ARG A 135 11.20 11.64 1.47
C ARG A 135 10.55 10.25 1.57
N SER A 136 11.07 9.23 0.87
CA SER A 136 10.49 7.89 0.97
C SER A 136 10.71 7.29 2.35
N TRP A 137 9.70 6.59 2.88
CA TRP A 137 9.82 5.84 4.13
C TRP A 137 10.99 4.84 4.06
N ALA A 138 11.25 4.25 2.89
CA ALA A 138 12.36 3.34 2.68
C ALA A 138 13.73 4.02 2.85
N ALA A 139 13.90 5.25 2.35
CA ALA A 139 15.13 6.02 2.55
C ALA A 139 15.32 6.35 4.03
N TRP A 140 14.26 6.79 4.73
CA TRP A 140 14.31 7.06 6.16
C TRP A 140 14.55 5.80 7.00
N ALA A 141 13.94 4.67 6.66
CA ALA A 141 14.17 3.39 7.34
C ALA A 141 15.64 2.95 7.23
N ARG A 142 16.26 3.09 6.05
CA ARG A 142 17.69 2.85 5.86
C ARG A 142 18.54 3.84 6.65
N ALA A 143 18.23 5.14 6.54
CA ALA A 143 18.99 6.21 7.18
C ALA A 143 18.99 6.12 8.71
N LEU A 144 17.82 5.93 9.32
CA LEU A 144 17.68 5.75 10.77
C LEU A 144 18.35 4.45 11.23
N GLY A 145 18.32 3.41 10.40
CA GLY A 145 19.04 2.16 10.64
C GLY A 145 20.56 2.35 10.84
N HIS A 146 21.19 3.31 10.16
CA HIS A 146 22.61 3.62 10.35
C HIS A 146 22.93 4.23 11.74
N LEU A 147 21.92 4.72 12.47
CA LEU A 147 22.08 5.23 13.84
C LEU A 147 21.93 4.13 14.90
N LEU A 148 21.46 2.95 14.51
CA LEU A 148 21.27 1.82 15.40
C LEU A 148 22.55 0.97 15.45
N PRO A 149 22.88 0.35 16.60
CA PRO A 149 23.89 -0.69 16.62
C PRO A 149 23.46 -1.86 15.71
N PRO A 150 24.41 -2.65 15.17
CA PRO A 150 24.08 -3.85 14.43
C PRO A 150 23.14 -4.75 15.26
N ALA A 151 21.98 -5.10 14.69
CA ALA A 151 20.91 -5.77 15.41
C ALA A 151 20.41 -7.01 14.67
N GLU A 152 19.98 -8.02 15.42
CA GLU A 152 19.18 -9.14 14.93
C GLU A 152 17.70 -8.79 15.03
N VAL A 153 17.03 -8.74 13.88
CA VAL A 153 15.65 -8.24 13.78
C VAL A 153 14.72 -9.37 13.38
N VAL A 154 13.55 -9.44 14.01
CA VAL A 154 12.42 -10.24 13.52
C VAL A 154 11.32 -9.33 12.97
N ASP A 155 10.87 -9.62 11.76
CA ASP A 155 9.72 -8.99 11.11
C ASP A 155 8.54 -9.98 11.17
N ILE A 156 7.57 -9.70 12.04
CA ILE A 156 6.46 -10.59 12.39
C ILE A 156 5.23 -10.15 11.57
N GLY A 157 4.76 -11.04 10.68
CA GLY A 157 3.76 -10.68 9.66
C GLY A 157 4.40 -9.93 8.49
N CYS A 158 5.56 -10.41 8.00
CA CYS A 158 6.40 -9.67 7.06
C CYS A 158 5.76 -9.39 5.68
N GLY A 159 4.64 -10.07 5.35
CA GLY A 159 3.98 -9.91 4.07
C GLY A 159 4.93 -10.20 2.91
N GLU A 160 4.85 -9.39 1.86
CA GLU A 160 5.72 -9.51 0.68
C GLU A 160 7.15 -9.00 0.91
N GLY A 161 7.50 -8.62 2.14
CA GLY A 161 8.87 -8.36 2.56
C GLY A 161 9.42 -6.98 2.20
N TYR A 162 8.57 -6.00 1.87
CA TYR A 162 9.00 -4.63 1.57
C TYR A 162 9.81 -4.03 2.72
N LEU A 163 9.26 -4.00 3.94
CA LEU A 163 9.98 -3.52 5.13
C LEU A 163 11.19 -4.42 5.44
N THR A 164 11.00 -5.74 5.40
CA THR A 164 12.07 -6.73 5.66
C THR A 164 13.34 -6.43 4.85
N ILE A 165 13.18 -6.10 3.55
CA ILE A 165 14.31 -5.83 2.65
C ILE A 165 15.02 -4.52 2.99
N GLU A 166 14.28 -3.52 3.50
CA GLU A 166 14.88 -2.27 3.93
C GLU A 166 15.60 -2.39 5.27
N VAL A 167 15.03 -3.16 6.21
CA VAL A 167 15.67 -3.53 7.46
C VAL A 167 16.97 -4.30 7.21
N ALA A 168 16.95 -5.22 6.24
CA ALA A 168 18.11 -6.01 5.85
C ALA A 168 19.31 -5.18 5.37
N ARG A 169 19.14 -3.89 5.05
CA ARG A 169 20.24 -3.00 4.64
C ARG A 169 21.13 -2.54 5.78
N TRP A 170 20.63 -2.58 7.01
CA TRP A 170 21.36 -2.10 8.19
C TRP A 170 21.41 -3.14 9.31
N ALA A 171 20.47 -4.09 9.36
CA ALA A 171 20.47 -5.17 10.32
C ALA A 171 21.58 -6.20 10.03
N SER A 172 22.14 -6.81 11.08
CA SER A 172 23.10 -7.92 10.94
C SER A 172 22.42 -9.16 10.33
N ARG A 173 21.20 -9.44 10.80
CA ARG A 173 20.37 -10.54 10.32
C ARG A 173 18.91 -10.18 10.49
N VAL A 174 18.08 -10.56 9.53
CA VAL A 174 16.62 -10.44 9.62
C VAL A 174 15.99 -11.82 9.56
N VAL A 175 15.06 -12.11 10.46
CA VAL A 175 14.12 -13.23 10.33
C VAL A 175 12.76 -12.67 9.95
N ALA A 176 12.23 -13.06 8.79
CA ALA A 176 10.90 -12.67 8.35
C ALA A 176 9.93 -13.83 8.59
N VAL A 177 8.82 -13.58 9.29
CA VAL A 177 7.81 -14.57 9.63
C VAL A 177 6.47 -14.19 9.02
N ASP A 178 5.84 -15.12 8.30
CA ASP A 178 4.47 -14.97 7.80
C ASP A 178 3.77 -16.34 7.78
N ARG A 179 2.46 -16.37 7.97
CA ARG A 179 1.67 -17.61 7.96
C ARG A 179 1.54 -18.21 6.56
N SER A 180 1.56 -17.37 5.52
CA SER A 180 1.30 -17.76 4.14
C SER A 180 2.56 -18.15 3.41
N ALA A 181 2.68 -19.44 3.06
CA ALA A 181 3.79 -19.94 2.26
C ALA A 181 3.87 -19.26 0.87
N ALA A 182 2.72 -18.90 0.28
CA ALA A 182 2.67 -18.21 -1.00
C ALA A 182 3.23 -16.77 -0.90
N VAL A 183 2.90 -16.05 0.18
CA VAL A 183 3.41 -14.71 0.47
C VAL A 183 4.92 -14.76 0.70
N LEU A 184 5.40 -15.70 1.51
CA LEU A 184 6.84 -15.93 1.71
C LEU A 184 7.59 -16.25 0.41
N GLY A 185 6.95 -16.98 -0.51
CA GLY A 185 7.50 -17.24 -1.85
C GLY A 185 7.73 -15.95 -2.64
N ARG A 186 6.76 -15.03 -2.62
CA ARG A 186 6.89 -13.71 -3.26
C ARG A 186 7.93 -12.83 -2.58
N ALA A 187 7.95 -12.83 -1.23
CA ALA A 187 8.93 -12.09 -0.45
C ALA A 187 10.37 -12.55 -0.73
N LYS A 188 10.59 -13.87 -0.80
CA LYS A 188 11.90 -14.45 -1.16
C LYS A 188 12.33 -14.07 -2.57
N ALA A 189 11.41 -14.09 -3.54
CA ALA A 189 11.69 -13.66 -4.90
C ALA A 189 12.06 -12.16 -4.98
N LEU A 190 11.35 -11.31 -4.22
CA LEU A 190 11.65 -9.88 -4.13
C LEU A 190 13.02 -9.62 -3.49
N ALA A 191 13.33 -10.30 -2.39
CA ALA A 191 14.64 -10.23 -1.73
C ALA A 191 15.78 -10.63 -2.67
N GLY A 192 15.58 -11.68 -3.48
CA GLY A 192 16.53 -12.08 -4.53
C GLY A 192 16.76 -11.00 -5.57
N ARG A 193 15.68 -10.43 -6.14
CA ARG A 193 15.78 -9.31 -7.11
C ARG A 193 16.48 -8.08 -6.51
N ARG A 194 16.25 -7.81 -5.23
CA ARG A 194 16.83 -6.67 -4.50
C ARG A 194 18.22 -6.98 -3.94
N ARG A 195 18.75 -8.20 -4.08
CA ARG A 195 20.05 -8.61 -3.52
C ARG A 195 20.14 -8.38 -2.00
N ALA A 196 19.14 -8.83 -1.26
CA ALA A 196 19.18 -8.89 0.20
C ALA A 196 19.44 -10.35 0.64
N SER A 197 20.63 -10.61 1.17
CA SER A 197 21.12 -11.98 1.44
C SER A 197 21.08 -12.38 2.92
N ASN A 198 20.92 -11.43 3.83
CA ASN A 198 20.89 -11.62 5.29
C ASN A 198 19.47 -11.83 5.86
N ILE A 199 18.54 -12.32 5.04
CA ILE A 199 17.14 -12.57 5.44
C ILE A 199 16.88 -14.09 5.49
N THR A 200 16.34 -14.56 6.62
CA THR A 200 15.80 -15.92 6.77
C THR A 200 14.28 -15.87 6.83
N PHE A 201 13.60 -16.48 5.87
CA PHE A 201 12.15 -16.57 5.85
C PHE A 201 11.69 -17.83 6.60
N LYS A 202 10.71 -17.68 7.52
CA LYS A 202 10.12 -18.79 8.27
C LYS A 202 8.59 -18.72 8.21
N ARG A 203 7.93 -19.86 8.04
CA ARG A 203 6.48 -19.95 8.19
C ARG A 203 6.12 -20.04 9.66
N GLY A 204 5.21 -19.19 10.13
CA GLY A 204 4.75 -19.17 11.51
C GLY A 204 3.56 -18.25 11.72
N GLU A 205 2.85 -18.44 12.82
CA GLU A 205 1.76 -17.56 13.27
C GLU A 205 2.32 -16.50 14.22
N LEU A 206 1.64 -15.36 14.33
CA LEU A 206 2.07 -14.25 15.19
C LEU A 206 2.08 -14.69 16.66
N GLU A 207 1.12 -15.51 17.06
CA GLU A 207 0.91 -16.05 18.40
C GLU A 207 1.79 -17.27 18.71
N ARG A 208 2.65 -17.72 17.77
CA ARG A 208 3.60 -18.81 18.00
C ARG A 208 4.79 -18.73 17.03
N LEU A 209 5.80 -17.95 17.41
CA LEU A 209 6.94 -17.68 16.54
C LEU A 209 7.92 -18.87 16.51
N PRO A 210 8.41 -19.30 15.31
CA PRO A 210 9.39 -20.37 15.16
C PRO A 210 10.82 -19.89 15.46
N LEU A 211 11.00 -19.33 16.66
CA LEU A 211 12.21 -18.69 17.15
C LEU A 211 12.46 -18.99 18.63
N GLU A 212 13.74 -19.10 18.97
CA GLU A 212 14.18 -19.31 20.35
C GLU A 212 13.92 -18.05 21.21
N PRO A 213 13.59 -18.22 22.50
CA PRO A 213 13.49 -17.09 23.43
C PRO A 213 14.81 -16.31 23.50
N GLY A 214 14.72 -14.97 23.60
CA GLY A 214 15.92 -14.14 23.77
C GLY A 214 16.91 -14.18 22.60
N SER A 215 16.43 -14.45 21.38
CA SER A 215 17.27 -14.56 20.18
C SER A 215 17.32 -13.30 19.32
N MET A 216 16.46 -12.30 19.55
CA MET A 216 16.35 -11.09 18.72
C MET A 216 16.56 -9.82 19.54
N ASP A 217 17.05 -8.76 18.91
CA ASP A 217 17.23 -7.44 19.53
C ASP A 217 16.03 -6.53 19.27
N ILE A 218 15.40 -6.67 18.10
CA ILE A 218 14.25 -5.87 17.67
C ILE A 218 13.17 -6.80 17.08
N ALA A 219 11.92 -6.57 17.49
CA ALA A 219 10.74 -7.22 16.94
C ALA A 219 9.83 -6.17 16.30
N LEU A 220 9.50 -6.36 15.03
CA LEU A 220 8.67 -5.46 14.25
C LEU A 220 7.31 -6.13 13.99
N LEU A 221 6.22 -5.38 14.21
CA LEU A 221 4.88 -5.73 13.78
C LEU A 221 4.33 -4.54 12.98
N CYS A 222 4.49 -4.58 11.66
CA CYS A 222 4.06 -3.49 10.77
C CYS A 222 2.84 -3.96 9.96
N GLN A 223 1.67 -3.38 10.22
CA GLN A 223 0.39 -3.73 9.62
C GLN A 223 0.08 -5.23 9.76
N ALA A 224 0.29 -5.75 10.97
CA ALA A 224 0.25 -7.19 11.23
C ALA A 224 -0.60 -7.54 12.47
N LEU A 225 -0.58 -6.70 13.51
CA LEU A 225 -1.21 -7.04 14.78
C LEU A 225 -2.75 -7.07 14.66
N HIS A 226 -3.35 -6.21 13.81
CA HIS A 226 -4.79 -6.24 13.54
C HIS A 226 -5.28 -7.53 12.84
N HIS A 227 -4.38 -8.33 12.25
CA HIS A 227 -4.73 -9.64 11.71
C HIS A 227 -4.76 -10.76 12.76
N SER A 228 -4.26 -10.49 13.98
CA SER A 228 -4.26 -11.46 15.09
C SER A 228 -5.64 -11.58 15.73
N ALA A 229 -6.05 -12.82 16.02
CA ALA A 229 -7.25 -13.06 16.84
C ALA A 229 -6.96 -12.82 18.33
N HIS A 230 -5.69 -12.88 18.73
CA HIS A 230 -5.23 -12.71 20.09
C HIS A 230 -4.01 -11.78 20.16
N PRO A 231 -4.20 -10.45 19.95
CA PRO A 231 -3.10 -9.48 19.93
C PRO A 231 -2.20 -9.52 21.16
N ALA A 232 -2.77 -9.78 22.34
CA ALA A 232 -2.02 -9.93 23.58
C ALA A 232 -1.03 -11.11 23.54
N LEU A 233 -1.42 -12.25 22.94
CA LEU A 233 -0.55 -13.42 22.78
C LEU A 233 0.55 -13.16 21.74
N ALA A 234 0.20 -12.50 20.64
CA ALA A 234 1.19 -12.10 19.62
C ALA A 234 2.27 -11.18 20.21
N LEU A 235 1.89 -10.21 21.04
CA LEU A 235 2.84 -9.33 21.72
C LEU A 235 3.65 -10.07 22.79
N THR A 236 3.04 -11.01 23.52
CA THR A 236 3.75 -11.87 24.48
C THR A 236 4.83 -12.70 23.77
N GLU A 237 4.52 -13.25 22.60
CA GLU A 237 5.49 -13.98 21.77
C GLU A 237 6.59 -13.08 21.22
N ALA A 238 6.25 -11.86 20.78
CA ALA A 238 7.24 -10.88 20.37
C ALA A 238 8.20 -10.56 21.52
N VAL A 239 7.69 -10.38 22.75
CA VAL A 239 8.53 -10.17 23.94
C VAL A 239 9.37 -11.42 24.26
N ARG A 240 8.81 -12.63 24.13
CA ARG A 240 9.53 -13.89 24.40
C ARG A 240 10.82 -14.00 23.58
N VAL A 241 10.75 -13.69 22.29
CA VAL A 241 11.91 -13.81 21.37
C VAL A 241 12.94 -12.69 21.55
N LEU A 242 12.60 -11.59 22.21
CA LEU A 242 13.52 -10.48 22.44
C LEU A 242 14.53 -10.76 23.55
N ARG A 243 15.78 -10.31 23.41
CA ARG A 243 16.76 -10.26 24.50
C ARG A 243 16.32 -9.29 25.59
N PRO A 244 16.81 -9.43 26.84
CA PRO A 244 16.66 -8.38 27.85
C PRO A 244 17.22 -7.05 27.32
N GLY A 245 16.41 -5.99 27.32
CA GLY A 245 16.74 -4.70 26.70
C GLY A 245 16.37 -4.57 25.22
N GLY A 246 15.89 -5.64 24.58
CA GLY A 246 15.38 -5.62 23.21
C GLY A 246 14.09 -4.82 23.09
N LYS A 247 13.73 -4.43 21.85
CA LYS A 247 12.63 -3.49 21.59
C LYS A 247 11.56 -4.09 20.68
N VAL A 248 10.31 -3.73 20.95
CA VAL A 248 9.19 -3.92 20.03
C VAL A 248 8.87 -2.60 19.36
N LEU A 249 8.60 -2.63 18.06
CA LEU A 249 8.00 -1.54 17.30
C LEU A 249 6.75 -2.07 16.59
N VAL A 250 5.61 -1.43 16.85
CA VAL A 250 4.32 -1.70 16.23
C VAL A 250 3.94 -0.50 15.37
N LEU A 251 3.64 -0.73 14.10
CA LEU A 251 3.01 0.25 13.21
C LEU A 251 1.67 -0.33 12.78
N ASP A 252 0.58 0.12 13.38
CA ASP A 252 -0.74 -0.47 13.15
C ASP A 252 -1.83 0.59 13.04
N LEU A 253 -3.05 0.18 12.71
CA LEU A 253 -4.16 1.10 12.49
C LEU A 253 -4.74 1.58 13.81
N ARG A 254 -5.04 2.87 13.89
CA ARG A 254 -5.95 3.42 14.90
C ARG A 254 -7.36 2.94 14.60
N GLU A 255 -8.17 2.80 15.65
CA GLU A 255 -9.58 2.40 15.54
C GLU A 255 -10.32 3.19 14.44
N HIS A 256 -11.06 2.48 13.58
CA HIS A 256 -11.78 3.05 12.44
C HIS A 256 -13.11 2.34 12.16
N GLY A 257 -14.00 3.01 11.42
CA GLY A 257 -15.34 2.48 11.07
C GLY A 257 -15.41 1.63 9.79
N GLU A 258 -14.30 1.50 9.05
CA GLU A 258 -14.25 0.82 7.75
C GLU A 258 -14.39 -0.71 7.87
N THR A 259 -15.61 -1.24 7.98
CA THR A 259 -15.85 -2.69 8.19
C THR A 259 -15.51 -3.58 6.99
N TRP A 260 -15.45 -3.00 5.78
CA TRP A 260 -15.16 -3.73 4.53
C TRP A 260 -13.77 -4.40 4.51
N VAL A 261 -12.83 -3.92 5.33
CA VAL A 261 -11.47 -4.47 5.41
C VAL A 261 -11.45 -5.92 5.89
N ARG A 262 -12.45 -6.33 6.69
CA ARG A 262 -12.55 -7.71 7.20
C ARG A 262 -12.76 -8.72 6.07
N GLU A 263 -13.63 -8.38 5.12
CA GLU A 263 -13.95 -9.26 4.00
C GLU A 263 -12.90 -9.18 2.88
N LYS A 264 -12.39 -7.98 2.59
CA LYS A 264 -11.48 -7.76 1.45
C LYS A 264 -10.01 -7.97 1.76
N VAL A 265 -9.57 -7.61 2.97
CA VAL A 265 -8.15 -7.58 3.36
C VAL A 265 -7.85 -8.59 4.48
N GLY A 266 -8.89 -9.06 5.18
CA GLY A 266 -8.79 -10.14 6.16
C GLY A 266 -8.44 -9.66 7.57
N ASP A 267 -8.65 -8.39 7.86
CA ASP A 267 -8.44 -7.81 9.19
C ASP A 267 -9.37 -8.47 10.20
N ARG A 268 -8.86 -8.72 11.40
CA ARG A 268 -9.64 -9.27 12.52
C ARG A 268 -10.05 -8.16 13.49
N GLN A 269 -9.17 -7.20 13.70
CA GLN A 269 -9.39 -5.97 14.47
C GLN A 269 -9.63 -4.81 13.50
N LEU A 270 -10.44 -3.82 13.90
CA LEU A 270 -10.66 -2.58 13.11
C LEU A 270 -9.74 -1.46 13.60
N GLY A 271 -8.47 -1.79 13.81
CA GLY A 271 -7.49 -0.97 14.52
C GLY A 271 -7.61 -1.05 16.04
N PHE A 272 -6.80 -0.24 16.71
CA PHE A 272 -6.72 -0.15 18.17
C PHE A 272 -6.89 1.28 18.64
N SER A 273 -7.47 1.47 19.82
CA SER A 273 -7.33 2.76 20.51
C SER A 273 -5.90 2.94 21.04
N ASP A 274 -5.48 4.19 21.24
CA ASP A 274 -4.16 4.52 21.78
C ASP A 274 -3.92 3.83 23.14
N ASP A 275 -4.92 3.88 24.03
CA ASP A 275 -4.88 3.29 25.39
C ASP A 275 -4.92 1.76 25.36
N GLU A 276 -5.71 1.17 24.46
CA GLU A 276 -5.74 -0.29 24.28
C GLU A 276 -4.38 -0.82 23.83
N LEU A 277 -3.77 -0.18 22.82
CA LEU A 277 -2.46 -0.60 22.34
C LEU A 277 -1.37 -0.43 23.42
N ALA A 278 -1.41 0.66 24.18
CA ALA A 278 -0.52 0.87 25.32
C ALA A 278 -0.72 -0.20 26.42
N GLY A 279 -1.97 -0.54 26.71
CA GLY A 279 -2.35 -1.58 27.67
C GLY A 279 -1.88 -2.97 27.24
N LEU A 280 -2.04 -3.31 25.96
CA LEU A 280 -1.56 -4.57 25.37
C LEU A 280 -0.03 -4.70 25.46
N LEU A 281 0.71 -3.63 25.13
CA LEU A 281 2.17 -3.61 25.23
C LEU A 281 2.65 -3.76 26.68
N THR A 282 2.03 -3.02 27.61
CA THR A 282 2.35 -3.10 29.04
C THR A 282 2.01 -4.47 29.61
N GLY A 283 0.85 -5.02 29.24
CA GLY A 283 0.39 -6.36 29.64
C GLY A 283 1.29 -7.49 29.13
N ALA A 284 1.95 -7.29 27.98
CA ALA A 284 2.97 -8.21 27.46
C ALA A 284 4.33 -8.11 28.21
N GLY A 285 4.47 -7.19 29.17
CA GLY A 285 5.67 -7.03 30.00
C GLY A 285 6.71 -6.05 29.44
N LEU A 286 6.32 -5.16 28.51
CA LEU A 286 7.19 -4.09 28.03
C LEU A 286 7.20 -2.90 29.00
N ALA A 287 8.36 -2.27 29.14
CA ALA A 287 8.55 -0.98 29.81
C ALA A 287 8.77 0.14 28.77
N ASP A 288 8.75 1.40 29.24
CA ASP A 288 8.96 2.60 28.42
C ASP A 288 8.02 2.68 27.21
N VAL A 289 6.76 2.26 27.40
CA VAL A 289 5.76 2.20 26.34
C VAL A 289 5.44 3.61 25.85
N LYS A 290 5.46 3.78 24.53
CA LYS A 290 5.05 5.01 23.84
C LYS A 290 4.10 4.65 22.73
N VAL A 291 3.01 5.40 22.59
CA VAL A 291 2.06 5.31 21.48
C VAL A 291 1.83 6.72 20.96
N ASN A 292 2.00 6.92 19.66
CA ASN A 292 1.78 8.22 19.02
C ASN A 292 1.13 8.00 17.65
N VAL A 293 0.41 9.02 17.17
CA VAL A 293 -0.05 9.04 15.77
C VAL A 293 1.16 9.27 14.86
N GLY A 294 1.42 8.31 13.96
CA GLY A 294 2.53 8.37 13.02
C GLY A 294 2.21 9.10 11.73
N SER A 295 1.00 8.91 11.20
CA SER A 295 0.53 9.55 9.98
C SER A 295 -0.99 9.71 10.00
N ARG A 296 -1.45 10.83 9.44
CA ARG A 296 -2.85 11.10 9.12
C ARG A 296 -2.91 11.79 7.77
N GLY A 297 -3.36 11.08 6.74
CA GLY A 297 -3.58 11.66 5.41
C GLY A 297 -4.89 12.46 5.36
N ILE A 298 -4.89 13.61 4.67
CA ILE A 298 -6.14 14.31 4.35
C ILE A 298 -6.92 13.44 3.35
N GLY A 299 -8.10 12.97 3.75
CA GLY A 299 -8.94 12.08 2.95
C GLY A 299 -8.59 10.58 3.05
N ASP A 300 -7.64 10.21 3.90
CA ASP A 300 -7.38 8.81 4.24
C ASP A 300 -8.34 8.37 5.35
N PRO A 301 -9.14 7.30 5.16
CA PRO A 301 -10.00 6.78 6.22
C PRO A 301 -9.20 6.16 7.38
N PHE A 302 -7.90 5.91 7.18
CA PHE A 302 -7.03 5.28 8.16
C PHE A 302 -6.08 6.28 8.81
N THR A 303 -5.81 6.05 10.10
CA THR A 303 -4.77 6.74 10.86
C THR A 303 -3.81 5.67 11.38
N VAL A 304 -2.50 5.89 11.23
CA VAL A 304 -1.49 4.92 11.69
C VAL A 304 -1.00 5.30 13.08
N LEU A 305 -1.04 4.35 14.01
CA LEU A 305 -0.37 4.41 15.30
C LEU A 305 1.04 3.85 15.17
N ILE A 306 1.99 4.54 15.79
CA ILE A 306 3.35 4.04 16.04
C ILE A 306 3.46 3.81 17.54
N ALA A 307 3.70 2.56 17.91
CA ALA A 307 3.92 2.19 19.29
C ALA A 307 5.25 1.46 19.48
N SER A 308 5.89 1.68 20.62
CA SER A 308 7.15 1.01 20.95
C SER A 308 7.22 0.67 22.43
N GLY A 309 8.01 -0.34 22.77
CA GLY A 309 8.31 -0.70 24.15
C GLY A 309 9.63 -1.45 24.25
N THR A 310 10.19 -1.53 25.46
CA THR A 310 11.47 -2.20 25.74
C THR A 310 11.25 -3.39 26.67
N ARG A 311 11.76 -4.56 26.33
CA ARG A 311 11.81 -5.70 27.25
C ARG A 311 12.74 -5.35 28.42
N PRO A 312 12.29 -5.38 29.69
CA PRO A 312 13.14 -5.05 30.82
C PRO A 312 14.40 -5.93 30.89
N LYS A 313 15.52 -5.37 31.34
CA LYS A 313 16.82 -6.09 31.41
C LYS A 313 16.89 -7.18 32.48
N GLY A 314 15.82 -7.38 33.27
CA GLY A 314 15.88 -8.12 34.53
C GLY A 314 16.69 -7.34 35.58
N ARG A 315 16.30 -7.40 36.86
CA ARG A 315 17.20 -6.92 37.93
C ARG A 315 18.42 -7.85 37.93
N ARG A 316 19.63 -7.29 37.86
CA ARG A 316 20.81 -8.00 38.39
C ARG A 316 20.51 -8.24 39.86
N VAL A 317 20.29 -9.50 40.23
CA VAL A 317 20.32 -9.95 41.62
C VAL A 317 21.78 -9.98 42.06
#